data_AF-A0A2T4DIH1-F1
#
_entry.id   AF-A0A2T4DIH1-F1
#
_cell.length_a   1.000
_cell.length_b   1.000
_cell.length_c   1.000
_cell.angle_alpha   90.00
_cell.angle_beta   90.00
_cell.angle_gamma   90.00
#
_symmetry.space_group_name_H-M   'P 1'
#
loop_
_entity.id
_entity.type
_entity.pdbx_description
1 polymer ?
#
loop_
_entity_poly.entity_id
_entity_poly.type
_entity_poly.pdbx_seq_one_letter_code
_entity_poly.pdbx_strand_id
1 'polypeptide(L)'
;MKKLILILAIVVLFSCSIQKKNIIGQYNSSCALYGNQASIVLKVNSDSTFSYARPYVEKLITGNWKVVNRKLILDSPEFSDSLNSDYLPKIKYTSAYNVDVYLVKNNKLLKADESGFTKECHLVKVKSYSN
;
A
#
# COMPACT_ATOMS: atom_id res chain seq x y z
N MET A 1 -8.89 4.95 -41.99
CA MET A 1 -9.50 5.47 -40.74
C MET A 1 -9.92 4.36 -39.76
N LYS A 2 -10.62 3.29 -40.19
CA LYS A 2 -11.01 2.16 -39.31
C LYS A 2 -9.85 1.45 -38.57
N LYS A 3 -8.66 1.32 -39.19
CA LYS A 3 -7.48 0.69 -38.54
C LYS A 3 -6.85 1.52 -37.42
N LEU A 4 -6.98 2.84 -37.45
CA LEU A 4 -6.42 3.76 -36.44
C LEU A 4 -7.25 3.74 -35.14
N ILE A 5 -8.57 3.62 -35.27
CA ILE A 5 -9.49 3.50 -34.13
C ILE A 5 -9.24 2.19 -33.37
N LEU A 6 -8.92 1.11 -34.08
CA LEU A 6 -8.64 -0.20 -33.48
C LEU A 6 -7.35 -0.18 -32.64
N ILE A 7 -6.30 0.51 -33.11
CA ILE A 7 -5.03 0.64 -32.38
C ILE A 7 -5.21 1.50 -31.13
N LEU A 8 -6.00 2.58 -31.22
CA LEU A 8 -6.30 3.44 -30.07
C LEU A 8 -7.07 2.69 -28.97
N ALA A 9 -8.04 1.86 -29.35
CA ALA A 9 -8.82 1.03 -28.42
C ALA A 9 -7.95 -0.01 -27.69
N ILE A 10 -6.97 -0.59 -28.39
CA ILE A 10 -6.03 -1.57 -27.81
C ILE A 10 -5.13 -0.91 -26.75
N VAL A 11 -4.64 0.31 -26.98
CA VAL A 11 -3.74 1.01 -26.04
C VAL A 11 -4.44 1.40 -24.73
N VAL A 12 -5.75 1.68 -24.76
CA VAL A 12 -6.53 2.04 -23.57
C VAL A 12 -6.79 0.82 -22.67
N LEU A 13 -6.89 -0.39 -23.23
CA LEU A 13 -7.16 -1.61 -22.45
C LEU A 13 -5.91 -2.13 -21.71
N PHE A 14 -4.71 -1.91 -22.26
CA PHE A 14 -3.47 -2.40 -21.64
C PHE A 14 -2.92 -1.50 -20.52
N SER A 15 -3.38 -0.26 -20.40
CA SER A 15 -2.82 0.70 -19.44
C SER A 15 -3.26 0.46 -17.99
N CYS A 16 -4.38 -0.25 -17.75
CA CYS A 16 -4.87 -0.53 -16.40
C CYS A 16 -4.12 -1.70 -15.71
N SER A 17 -3.71 -2.72 -16.48
CA SER A 17 -3.08 -3.93 -15.93
C SER A 17 -1.62 -3.74 -15.50
N ILE A 18 -0.90 -2.81 -16.12
CA ILE A 18 0.53 -2.57 -15.85
C ILE A 18 0.75 -1.98 -14.45
N GLN A 19 -0.15 -1.09 -13.99
CA GLN A 19 -0.03 -0.48 -12.66
C GLN A 19 -0.20 -1.51 -11.53
N LYS A 20 -1.12 -2.47 -11.67
CA LYS A 20 -1.35 -3.51 -10.66
C LYS A 20 -0.12 -4.42 -10.47
N LYS A 21 0.54 -4.84 -11.56
CA LYS A 21 1.72 -5.71 -11.49
C LYS A 21 2.89 -5.09 -10.73
N ASN A 22 3.08 -3.77 -10.86
CA ASN A 22 4.20 -3.10 -10.21
C ASN A 22 4.01 -2.95 -8.69
N ILE A 23 2.78 -3.09 -8.19
CA ILE A 23 2.46 -2.90 -6.76
C ILE A 23 2.53 -4.21 -5.97
N ILE A 24 2.42 -5.36 -6.64
CA ILE A 24 2.57 -6.67 -6.01
C ILE A 24 4.00 -6.84 -5.47
N GLY A 25 4.14 -7.26 -4.23
CA GLY A 25 5.43 -7.52 -3.58
C GLY A 25 5.45 -7.19 -2.11
N GLN A 26 6.63 -7.34 -1.51
CA GLN A 26 6.87 -7.00 -0.11
C GLN A 26 7.46 -5.60 0.01
N TYR A 27 7.03 -4.87 1.04
CA TYR A 27 7.47 -3.52 1.34
C TYR A 27 7.89 -3.44 2.80
N ASN A 28 9.04 -2.84 3.05
CA ASN A 28 9.53 -2.54 4.39
C ASN A 28 9.41 -1.05 4.67
N SER A 29 9.14 -0.69 5.92
CA SER A 29 9.13 0.72 6.31
C SER A 29 10.53 1.30 6.38
N SER A 30 10.65 2.55 5.95
CA SER A 30 11.86 3.36 6.08
C SER A 30 11.99 4.02 7.46
N CYS A 31 11.03 3.83 8.36
CA CYS A 31 11.02 4.52 9.65
C CYS A 31 11.90 3.81 10.65
N ALA A 32 12.72 4.59 11.35
CA ALA A 32 13.36 4.11 12.56
C ALA A 32 12.36 4.29 13.72
N LEU A 33 12.12 3.22 14.47
CA LEU A 33 11.52 3.29 15.79
C LEU A 33 12.60 2.93 16.80
N TYR A 34 12.88 3.85 17.73
CA TYR A 34 13.91 3.67 18.77
C TYR A 34 15.30 3.28 18.22
N GLY A 35 15.70 3.87 17.09
CA GLY A 35 17.00 3.60 16.47
C GLY A 35 17.09 2.30 15.64
N ASN A 36 16.06 1.44 15.69
CA ASN A 36 15.97 0.24 14.87
C ASN A 36 15.01 0.47 13.70
N GLN A 37 15.36 -0.04 12.51
CA GLN A 37 14.43 -0.02 11.36
C GLN A 37 13.18 -0.81 11.75
N ALA A 38 12.06 -0.12 11.91
CA ALA A 38 10.81 -0.76 12.23
C ALA A 38 10.42 -1.67 11.08
N SER A 39 10.45 -2.98 11.31
CA SER A 39 10.05 -4.04 10.38
C SER A 39 8.54 -4.05 10.13
N ILE A 40 7.96 -2.90 9.78
CA ILE A 40 6.63 -2.86 9.22
C ILE A 40 6.74 -3.49 7.84
N VAL A 41 6.13 -4.66 7.69
CA VAL A 41 6.14 -5.45 6.47
C VAL A 41 4.74 -5.47 5.89
N LEU A 42 4.55 -4.75 4.79
CA LEU A 42 3.36 -4.88 3.96
C LEU A 42 3.67 -5.85 2.82
N LYS A 43 2.88 -6.90 2.68
CA LYS A 43 2.90 -7.79 1.52
C LYS A 43 1.63 -7.59 0.71
N VAL A 44 1.77 -7.16 -0.54
CA VAL A 44 0.68 -7.03 -1.51
C VAL A 44 0.70 -8.25 -2.43
N ASN A 45 -0.35 -9.07 -2.38
CA ASN A 45 -0.44 -10.32 -3.13
C ASN A 45 -1.16 -10.11 -4.48
N SER A 46 -0.92 -11.02 -5.44
CA SER A 46 -1.50 -10.94 -6.79
C SER A 46 -3.01 -11.20 -6.85
N ASP A 47 -3.58 -11.83 -5.83
CA ASP A 47 -4.99 -12.18 -5.70
C ASP A 47 -5.85 -11.04 -5.11
N SER A 48 -5.31 -9.81 -5.09
CA SER A 48 -5.95 -8.63 -4.48
C SER A 48 -6.04 -8.66 -2.95
N THR A 49 -5.32 -9.56 -2.28
CA THR A 49 -5.20 -9.57 -0.81
C THR A 49 -3.89 -8.94 -0.34
N PHE A 50 -3.86 -8.49 0.91
CA PHE A 50 -2.63 -8.04 1.56
C PHE A 50 -2.44 -8.69 2.92
N SER A 51 -1.20 -8.69 3.38
CA SER A 51 -0.86 -9.03 4.76
C SER A 51 0.03 -7.93 5.33
N TYR A 52 -0.22 -7.53 6.57
CA TYR A 52 0.40 -6.38 7.16
C TYR A 52 0.82 -6.67 8.60
N ALA A 53 2.14 -6.71 8.80
CA ALA A 53 2.76 -6.96 10.10
C ALA A 53 3.29 -5.64 10.68
N ARG A 54 3.10 -5.45 11.98
CA ARG A 54 3.67 -4.34 12.74
C ARG A 54 4.43 -4.86 13.96
N PRO A 55 5.50 -4.18 14.38
CA PRO A 55 6.30 -4.62 15.52
C PRO A 55 5.56 -4.60 16.87
N TYR A 56 4.47 -3.83 17.02
CA TYR A 56 3.71 -3.72 18.28
C TYR A 56 2.33 -4.39 18.24
N VAL A 57 2.01 -5.09 17.14
CA VAL A 57 0.75 -5.81 17.00
C VAL A 57 1.11 -7.25 16.68
N GLU A 58 0.88 -8.15 17.64
CA GLU A 58 1.20 -9.58 17.49
C GLU A 58 0.33 -10.27 16.42
N LYS A 59 -0.76 -9.62 16.00
CA LYS A 59 -1.66 -10.10 14.95
C LYS A 59 -1.23 -9.60 13.57
N LEU A 60 -1.16 -10.53 12.61
CA LEU A 60 -1.08 -10.20 11.19
C LEU A 60 -2.41 -9.66 10.71
N ILE A 61 -2.44 -8.42 10.23
CA ILE A 61 -3.63 -7.80 9.65
C ILE A 61 -3.74 -8.24 8.21
N THR A 62 -4.92 -8.68 7.78
CA THR A 62 -5.17 -9.09 6.40
C THR A 62 -6.40 -8.38 5.86
N GLY A 63 -6.49 -8.31 4.53
CA GLY A 63 -7.60 -7.65 3.88
C GLY A 63 -7.42 -7.59 2.37
N ASN A 64 -8.16 -6.69 1.73
CA ASN A 64 -8.13 -6.50 0.29
C ASN A 64 -7.41 -5.21 -0.07
N TRP A 65 -6.87 -5.15 -1.28
CA TRP A 65 -6.28 -3.94 -1.82
C TRP A 65 -6.83 -3.60 -3.19
N LYS A 66 -6.82 -2.30 -3.49
CA LYS A 66 -7.13 -1.77 -4.82
C LYS A 66 -6.26 -0.56 -5.13
N VAL A 67 -6.18 -0.23 -6.41
CA VAL A 67 -5.41 0.92 -6.88
C VAL A 67 -6.34 1.83 -7.65
N VAL A 68 -6.43 3.09 -7.21
CA VAL A 68 -7.27 4.12 -7.83
C VAL A 68 -6.44 5.39 -7.97
N ASN A 69 -6.26 5.89 -9.20
CA ASN A 69 -5.51 7.12 -9.46
C ASN A 69 -4.11 7.15 -8.82
N ARG A 70 -3.34 6.06 -8.96
CA ARG A 70 -2.02 5.81 -8.34
C ARG A 70 -2.03 5.74 -6.81
N LYS A 71 -3.20 5.69 -6.18
CA LYS A 71 -3.32 5.46 -4.74
C LYS A 71 -3.56 3.98 -4.50
N LEU A 72 -2.69 3.34 -3.72
CA LEU A 72 -2.94 2.03 -3.15
C LEU A 72 -3.84 2.24 -1.92
N ILE A 73 -4.98 1.57 -1.92
CA ILE A 73 -5.95 1.57 -0.83
C ILE A 73 -5.96 0.16 -0.25
N LEU A 74 -5.68 0.04 1.03
CA LEU A 74 -5.77 -1.19 1.81
C LEU A 74 -7.03 -1.11 2.67
N ASP A 75 -7.85 -2.15 2.60
CA ASP A 75 -9.13 -2.24 3.29
C ASP A 75 -9.19 -3.52 4.11
N SER A 76 -9.47 -3.39 5.40
CA SER A 76 -9.48 -4.48 6.37
C SER A 76 -10.49 -4.14 7.47
N PRO A 77 -11.33 -5.11 7.91
CA PRO A 77 -12.26 -4.91 9.02
C PRO A 77 -11.58 -4.35 10.28
N GLU A 78 -10.35 -4.80 10.56
CA GLU A 78 -9.55 -4.38 11.71
C GLU A 78 -9.15 -2.89 11.70
N PHE A 79 -9.26 -2.19 10.57
CA PHE A 79 -9.00 -0.75 10.53
C PHE A 79 -10.14 0.07 11.16
N SER A 80 -11.36 -0.47 11.20
CA SER A 80 -12.53 0.21 11.77
C SER A 80 -12.49 0.27 13.30
N ASP A 81 -11.82 -0.69 13.95
CA ASP A 81 -11.72 -0.79 15.41
C ASP A 81 -10.72 0.22 16.03
N SER A 82 -9.94 0.92 15.19
CA SER A 82 -8.82 1.76 15.63
C SER A 82 -9.19 3.15 16.16
N LEU A 83 -10.48 3.48 16.26
CA LEU A 83 -10.97 4.83 16.60
C LEU A 83 -11.34 5.03 18.07
N ASN A 84 -11.38 3.98 18.89
CA ASN A 84 -12.02 4.05 20.22
C ASN A 84 -11.07 4.08 21.43
N SER A 85 -9.76 4.25 21.25
CA SER A 85 -8.85 4.41 22.40
C SER A 85 -7.56 5.14 22.05
N ASP A 86 -7.38 6.34 22.60
CA ASP A 86 -6.13 7.11 22.56
C ASP A 86 -4.95 6.35 23.21
N TYR A 87 -5.24 5.32 24.00
CA TYR A 87 -4.26 4.51 24.71
C TYR A 87 -3.83 3.24 23.96
N LEU A 88 -4.50 2.88 22.85
CA LEU A 88 -4.13 1.70 22.07
C LEU A 88 -3.25 2.09 20.86
N PRO A 89 -2.27 1.27 20.50
CA PRO A 89 -1.46 1.52 19.32
C PRO A 89 -2.35 1.54 18.07
N LYS A 90 -2.20 2.56 17.24
CA LYS A 90 -2.95 2.70 15.98
C LYS A 90 -2.72 1.47 15.09
N ILE A 91 -3.81 0.77 14.75
CA ILE A 91 -3.81 -0.45 13.92
C ILE A 91 -3.52 -0.11 12.44
N LYS A 92 -3.88 1.10 12.00
CA LYS A 92 -3.63 1.65 10.66
C LYS A 92 -2.47 2.67 10.66
N TYR A 93 -1.81 2.84 9.51
CA TYR A 93 -0.57 3.61 9.39
C TYR A 93 -0.74 5.01 8.84
N THR A 94 -1.89 5.24 8.23
CA THR A 94 -2.26 6.48 7.55
C THR A 94 -3.41 7.15 8.30
N SER A 95 -3.62 8.43 8.08
CA SER A 95 -4.73 9.18 8.71
C SER A 95 -6.10 8.85 8.11
N ALA A 96 -6.15 8.21 6.93
CA ALA A 96 -7.39 7.98 6.17
C ALA A 96 -8.45 7.18 6.97
N TYR A 97 -9.72 7.58 6.89
CA TYR A 97 -10.80 6.97 7.66
C TYR A 97 -11.05 5.51 7.23
N ASN A 98 -10.98 4.58 8.19
CA ASN A 98 -11.22 3.11 8.04
C ASN A 98 -10.39 2.37 6.99
N VAL A 99 -9.42 3.01 6.35
CA VAL A 99 -8.54 2.38 5.36
C VAL A 99 -7.12 2.88 5.53
N ASP A 100 -6.16 2.16 4.96
CA ASP A 100 -4.82 2.68 4.75
C ASP A 100 -4.62 3.13 3.31
N VAL A 101 -4.17 4.37 3.11
CA VAL A 101 -3.99 4.97 1.77
C VAL A 101 -2.55 5.40 1.54
N TYR A 102 -1.98 4.92 0.43
CA TYR A 102 -0.64 5.27 0.00
C TYR A 102 -0.63 5.83 -1.41
N LEU A 103 0.23 6.82 -1.66
CA LEU A 103 0.57 7.22 -3.02
C LEU A 103 1.69 6.31 -3.54
N VAL A 104 1.41 5.62 -4.65
CA VAL A 104 2.38 4.77 -5.33
C VAL A 104 3.31 5.65 -6.16
N LYS A 105 4.60 5.64 -5.81
CA LYS A 105 5.65 6.39 -6.52
C LYS A 105 6.88 5.53 -6.69
N ASN A 106 7.09 5.02 -7.90
CA ASN A 106 8.17 4.08 -8.23
C ASN A 106 8.12 2.84 -7.31
N ASN A 107 9.21 2.56 -6.61
CA ASN A 107 9.30 1.48 -5.62
C ASN A 107 8.91 1.92 -4.20
N LYS A 108 8.19 3.04 -4.05
CA LYS A 108 7.81 3.61 -2.74
C LYS A 108 6.31 3.76 -2.61
N LEU A 109 5.83 3.60 -1.38
CA LEU A 109 4.47 3.89 -0.96
C LEU A 109 4.54 5.01 0.07
N LEU A 110 4.14 6.21 -0.35
CA LEU A 110 4.10 7.39 0.52
C LEU A 110 2.81 7.36 1.31
N LYS A 111 2.89 7.40 2.64
CA LYS A 111 1.71 7.33 3.51
C LYS A 111 0.87 8.61 3.39
N ALA A 112 -0.45 8.47 3.46
CA ALA A 112 -1.35 9.60 3.67
C ALA A 112 -1.36 10.01 5.15
N ASP A 113 -1.26 11.31 5.40
CA ASP A 113 -1.47 11.96 6.69
C ASP A 113 -2.47 13.12 6.54
N GLU A 114 -2.70 13.89 7.60
CA GLU A 114 -3.64 15.01 7.61
C GLU A 114 -3.21 16.16 6.66
N SER A 115 -1.92 16.26 6.35
CA SER A 115 -1.33 17.29 5.49
C SER A 115 -1.20 16.85 4.02
N GLY A 116 -1.37 15.56 3.72
CA GLY A 116 -1.27 14.99 2.38
C GLY A 116 -0.44 13.72 2.34
N PHE A 117 0.42 13.57 1.32
CA PHE A 117 1.31 12.41 1.20
C PHE A 117 2.74 12.81 1.59
N THR A 118 3.26 12.20 2.64
CA THR A 118 4.60 12.50 3.14
C THR A 118 5.67 11.56 2.58
N LYS A 119 6.86 12.14 2.35
CA LYS A 119 8.07 11.38 2.02
C LYS A 119 8.77 10.86 3.28
N GLU A 120 8.41 11.39 4.44
CA GLU A 120 8.93 10.93 5.71
C GLU A 120 8.23 9.64 6.09
N CYS A 121 9.00 8.67 6.56
CA CYS A 121 8.45 7.43 7.09
C CYS A 121 7.52 6.71 6.09
N HIS A 122 8.09 6.24 4.97
CA HIS A 122 7.40 5.62 3.84
C HIS A 122 7.73 4.13 3.70
N LEU A 123 6.95 3.38 2.91
CA LEU A 123 7.28 1.99 2.62
C LEU A 123 8.10 1.89 1.33
N VAL A 124 9.10 1.01 1.31
CA VAL A 124 9.99 0.76 0.18
C VAL A 124 9.86 -0.69 -0.23
N LYS A 125 9.61 -0.92 -1.52
CA LYS A 125 9.52 -2.26 -2.10
C LYS A 125 10.86 -2.96 -1.96
N VAL A 126 10.84 -4.13 -1.34
CA VAL A 126 12.00 -5.02 -1.25
C VAL A 126 12.31 -5.52 -2.66
N LYS A 127 13.58 -5.44 -3.07
CA LYS A 127 14.01 -6.04 -4.33
C LYS A 127 13.96 -7.55 -4.16
N SER A 128 13.11 -8.24 -4.91
CA SER A 128 13.21 -9.68 -5.06
C SER A 128 14.50 -9.97 -5.80
N TYR A 129 15.46 -10.64 -5.14
CA TYR A 129 16.53 -11.30 -5.86
C TYR A 129 15.92 -12.57 -6.45
N SER A 130 15.81 -12.62 -7.77
CA SER A 130 15.54 -13.88 -8.46
C SER A 130 16.76 -14.77 -8.25
N ASN A 131 16.62 -15.84 -7.47
CA ASN A 131 17.56 -16.96 -7.50
C ASN A 131 17.34 -17.76 -8.78
#